data_AF-A0A1H7CXM5-F1
#
_entry.id   AF-A0A1H7CXM5-F1
#
_cell.length_a   1.000
_cell.length_b   1.000
_cell.length_c   1.000
_cell.angle_alpha   90.00
_cell.angle_beta   90.00
_cell.angle_gamma   90.00
#
_symmetry.space_group_name_H-M   'P 1'
#
loop_
_entity.id
_entity.type
_entity.pdbx_description
1 polymer ?
#
loop_
_entity_poly.entity_id
_entity_poly.type
_entity_poly.pdbx_seq_one_letter_code
_entity_poly.pdbx_strand_id
1 'polypeptide(L)'
;MIYSRALQIEFEHAHNEEGEGAYTVFNVIQPLLINNKPANEIMLQSFAILWTGSPDTRLIAMAEEALITGVLAPVKLLHASKGSLSVVYNKKLRGKDCRRFQESWADIALGVWYDEWTAEFVREDEVSSTWDVGRLFRTFAPVILDKHDIGVKPFTTEMFLHHEDWMPDKFIDPSDNDNPLDEMLAFFDPNPFPGFDLGIPHPETLPKKY
;
A
#
# COMPACT_ATOMS: atom_id res chain seq x y z
N MET A 1 11.68 9.62 -11.51
CA MET A 1 11.68 8.21 -11.97
C MET A 1 10.35 7.60 -11.57
N ILE A 2 9.74 6.71 -12.36
CA ILE A 2 8.53 6.00 -11.92
C ILE A 2 8.97 4.64 -11.39
N TYR A 3 8.74 4.38 -10.11
CA TYR A 3 9.06 3.10 -9.49
C TYR A 3 7.90 2.09 -9.59
N SER A 4 6.66 2.58 -9.49
CA SER A 4 5.44 1.77 -9.42
C SER A 4 4.27 2.54 -10.03
N ARG A 5 3.23 1.81 -10.45
CA ARG A 5 1.92 2.40 -10.83
C ARG A 5 0.97 2.54 -9.64
N ALA A 6 1.20 1.77 -8.58
CA ALA A 6 0.37 1.78 -7.38
C ALA A 6 0.92 2.72 -6.29
N LEU A 7 2.24 2.88 -6.23
CA LEU A 7 2.91 3.71 -5.22
C LEU A 7 3.23 5.08 -5.80
N GLN A 8 2.64 6.13 -5.23
CA GLN A 8 2.96 7.52 -5.57
C GLN A 8 4.19 7.98 -4.78
N ILE A 9 5.11 8.68 -5.44
CA ILE A 9 6.24 9.31 -4.75
C ILE A 9 5.77 10.64 -4.15
N GLU A 10 5.89 10.78 -2.84
CA GLU A 10 5.66 12.04 -2.14
C GLU A 10 6.95 12.86 -2.03
N PHE A 11 8.05 12.19 -1.69
CA PHE A 11 9.33 12.84 -1.44
C PHE A 11 10.50 11.94 -1.82
N GLU A 12 11.58 12.52 -2.33
CA GLU A 12 12.82 11.80 -2.64
C GLU A 12 14.02 12.58 -2.10
N HIS A 13 14.92 11.89 -1.39
CA HIS A 13 16.18 12.43 -0.91
C HIS A 13 17.34 11.74 -1.61
N ALA A 14 18.24 12.53 -2.19
CA ALA A 14 19.44 12.02 -2.83
C ALA A 14 20.49 11.58 -1.78
N HIS A 15 21.48 10.82 -2.23
CA HIS A 15 22.63 10.46 -1.40
C HIS A 15 23.43 11.69 -0.97
N ASN A 16 24.07 11.60 0.19
CA ASN A 16 25.11 12.53 0.60
C ASN A 16 26.41 12.29 -0.21
N GLU A 17 27.45 13.08 0.07
CA GLU A 17 28.75 12.99 -0.60
C GLU A 17 29.44 11.61 -0.42
N GLU A 18 29.06 10.86 0.60
CA GLU A 18 29.56 9.51 0.90
C GLU A 18 28.75 8.40 0.19
N GLY A 19 27.70 8.74 -0.56
CA GLY A 19 26.83 7.76 -1.20
C GLY A 19 25.84 7.11 -0.22
N GLU A 20 25.53 7.76 0.90
CA GLU A 20 24.68 7.24 1.97
C GLU A 20 23.39 8.09 2.13
N GLY A 21 22.38 7.51 2.77
CA GLY A 21 21.22 8.26 3.27
C GLY A 21 20.15 8.61 2.24
N ALA A 22 20.20 8.09 1.01
CA ALA A 22 19.10 8.27 0.07
C ALA A 22 17.86 7.50 0.51
N TYR A 23 16.70 8.11 0.38
CA TYR A 23 15.42 7.47 0.67
C TYR A 23 14.31 8.07 -0.18
N THR A 24 13.24 7.30 -0.36
CA THR A 24 12.02 7.75 -1.04
C THR A 24 10.83 7.51 -0.12
N VAL A 25 9.96 8.49 0.00
CA VAL A 25 8.68 8.39 0.71
C VAL A 25 7.59 8.15 -0.32
N PHE A 26 6.82 7.09 -0.09
CA PHE A 26 5.73 6.65 -0.93
C PHE A 26 4.40 6.83 -0.21
N ASN A 27 3.39 7.17 -1.00
CA ASN A 27 1.99 7.20 -0.61
C ASN A 27 1.21 6.20 -1.44
N VAL A 28 0.27 5.53 -0.79
CA VAL A 28 -0.65 4.62 -1.46
C VAL A 28 -1.99 4.60 -0.75
N ILE A 29 -3.07 4.60 -1.54
CA ILE A 29 -4.41 4.38 -1.02
C ILE A 29 -4.55 2.91 -0.67
N GLN A 30 -5.04 2.62 0.54
CA GLN A 30 -5.33 1.25 0.95
C GLN A 30 -6.66 1.16 1.71
N PRO A 31 -7.33 0.00 1.70
CA PRO A 31 -8.61 -0.18 2.37
C PRO A 31 -8.48 -0.65 3.83
N LEU A 32 -7.27 -0.71 4.40
CA LEU A 32 -7.01 -1.37 5.68
C LEU A 32 -6.54 -0.41 6.78
N LEU A 33 -6.94 -0.73 8.01
CA LEU A 33 -6.43 -0.13 9.24
C LEU A 33 -5.11 -0.78 9.67
N ILE A 34 -4.47 -0.20 10.68
CA ILE A 34 -3.19 -0.67 11.26
C ILE A 34 -3.19 -2.15 11.66
N ASN A 35 -4.36 -2.73 11.99
CA ASN A 35 -4.53 -4.12 12.40
C ASN A 35 -5.06 -5.04 11.28
N ASN A 36 -4.88 -4.64 10.02
CA ASN A 36 -5.30 -5.38 8.82
C ASN A 36 -6.81 -5.63 8.74
N LYS A 37 -7.61 -4.83 9.47
CA LYS A 37 -9.06 -4.85 9.35
C LYS A 37 -9.51 -3.85 8.28
N PRO A 38 -10.63 -4.12 7.58
CA PRO A 38 -11.24 -3.16 6.67
C PRO A 38 -11.51 -1.82 7.38
N ALA A 39 -11.15 -0.73 6.71
CA ALA A 39 -11.53 0.61 7.09
C ALA A 39 -12.91 0.95 6.53
N ASN A 40 -13.65 1.80 7.24
CA ASN A 40 -14.95 2.33 6.76
C ASN A 40 -14.77 3.58 5.88
N GLU A 41 -13.55 4.08 5.77
CA GLU A 41 -13.17 5.27 5.01
C GLU A 41 -11.91 4.97 4.19
N ILE A 42 -11.62 5.85 3.22
CA ILE A 42 -10.41 5.73 2.40
C ILE A 42 -9.21 6.00 3.30
N MET A 43 -8.26 5.07 3.36
CA MET A 43 -7.02 5.25 4.11
C MET A 43 -5.86 5.53 3.16
N LEU A 44 -4.94 6.38 3.60
CA LEU A 44 -3.65 6.58 3.00
C LEU A 44 -2.58 5.89 3.87
N GLN A 45 -1.70 5.12 3.23
CA GLN A 45 -0.49 4.59 3.83
C GLN A 45 0.71 5.34 3.26
N SER A 46 1.39 6.07 4.14
CA SER A 46 2.67 6.73 3.85
C SER A 46 3.81 5.87 4.43
N PHE A 47 4.83 5.54 3.65
CA PHE A 47 6.00 4.80 4.14
C PHE A 47 7.26 5.19 3.40
N ALA A 48 8.42 5.00 4.02
CA ALA A 48 9.71 5.29 3.42
C ALA A 48 10.46 4.02 3.03
N ILE A 49 11.29 4.11 2.00
CA ILE A 49 12.31 3.12 1.69
C ILE A 49 13.67 3.78 1.79
N LEU A 50 14.53 3.27 2.68
CA LEU A 50 15.92 3.69 2.82
C LEU A 50 16.81 2.85 1.89
N TRP A 51 17.42 3.52 0.91
CA TRP A 51 18.23 2.87 -0.12
C TRP A 51 19.66 2.61 0.36
N THR A 52 20.23 1.50 -0.11
CA THR A 52 21.66 1.18 0.03
C THR A 52 22.32 1.29 -1.33
N GLY A 53 22.93 2.43 -1.65
CA GLY A 53 23.44 2.70 -2.99
C GLY A 53 22.30 2.92 -3.99
N SER A 54 22.31 2.25 -5.15
CA SER A 54 21.22 2.43 -6.13
C SER A 54 19.87 1.90 -5.62
N PRO A 55 18.73 2.51 -5.99
CA PRO A 55 17.41 2.00 -5.65
C PRO A 55 17.24 0.51 -6.03
N ASP A 56 16.90 -0.32 -5.06
CA ASP A 56 16.67 -1.75 -5.28
C ASP A 56 15.19 -2.00 -5.61
N THR A 57 14.91 -2.26 -6.88
CA THR A 57 13.54 -2.51 -7.37
C THR A 57 12.85 -3.69 -6.70
N ARG A 58 13.59 -4.62 -6.07
CA ARG A 58 12.99 -5.74 -5.32
C ARG A 58 12.20 -5.26 -4.11
N LEU A 59 12.64 -4.18 -3.44
CA LEU A 59 11.89 -3.57 -2.34
C LEU A 59 10.56 -2.98 -2.82
N ILE A 60 10.52 -2.44 -4.04
CA ILE A 60 9.28 -1.95 -4.65
C ILE A 60 8.33 -3.11 -4.92
N ALA A 61 8.83 -4.20 -5.53
CA ALA A 61 8.02 -5.39 -5.79
C ALA A 61 7.43 -5.98 -4.49
N MET A 62 8.22 -6.07 -3.42
CA MET A 62 7.73 -6.51 -2.11
C MET A 62 6.66 -5.59 -1.52
N ALA A 63 6.82 -4.28 -1.67
CA ALA A 63 5.81 -3.32 -1.20
C ALA A 63 4.50 -3.45 -2.00
N GLU A 64 4.57 -3.68 -3.31
CA GLU A 64 3.40 -3.95 -4.16
C GLU A 64 2.73 -5.29 -3.80
N GLU A 65 3.51 -6.34 -3.55
CA GLU A 65 2.98 -7.63 -3.09
C GLU A 65 2.30 -7.51 -1.72
N ALA A 66 2.93 -6.80 -0.79
CA ALA A 66 2.35 -6.51 0.52
C ALA A 66 1.06 -5.68 0.42
N LEU A 67 0.98 -4.77 -0.55
CA LEU A 67 -0.23 -3.99 -0.82
C LEU A 67 -1.37 -4.90 -1.30
N ILE A 68 -1.09 -5.76 -2.29
CA ILE A 68 -2.09 -6.66 -2.88
C ILE A 68 -2.59 -7.70 -1.87
N THR A 69 -1.68 -8.23 -1.04
CA THR A 69 -2.00 -9.22 -0.01
C THR A 69 -2.57 -8.61 1.27
N GLY A 70 -2.62 -7.28 1.37
CA GLY A 70 -3.23 -6.58 2.50
C GLY A 70 -2.40 -6.60 3.78
N VAL A 71 -1.06 -6.63 3.67
CA VAL A 71 -0.12 -6.64 4.80
C VAL A 71 0.88 -5.48 4.77
N LEU A 72 0.73 -4.54 3.82
CA LEU A 72 1.54 -3.32 3.79
C LEU A 72 1.29 -2.45 5.03
N ALA A 73 0.04 -2.35 5.49
CA ALA A 73 -0.22 -1.75 6.80
C ALA A 73 0.35 -2.65 7.91
N PRO A 74 1.01 -2.11 8.95
CA PRO A 74 1.29 -0.70 9.22
C PRO A 74 2.79 -0.38 9.09
N VAL A 75 3.39 -0.72 7.95
CA VAL A 75 4.80 -0.43 7.66
C VAL A 75 5.04 1.08 7.70
N LYS A 76 6.20 1.46 8.23
CA LYS A 76 6.67 2.84 8.26
C LYS A 76 7.93 3.02 7.43
N LEU A 77 8.87 2.08 7.55
CA LEU A 77 10.13 2.16 6.85
C LEU A 77 10.59 0.77 6.44
N LEU A 78 11.06 0.65 5.20
CA LEU A 78 11.72 -0.54 4.68
C LEU A 78 13.17 -0.23 4.40
N HIS A 79 14.04 -1.20 4.67
CA HIS A 79 15.45 -1.11 4.33
C HIS A 79 15.98 -2.50 4.01
N ALA A 80 16.68 -2.64 2.89
CA ALA A 80 17.39 -3.86 2.57
C ALA A 80 18.90 -3.65 2.64
N SER A 81 19.59 -4.59 3.27
CA SER A 81 21.05 -4.62 3.32
C SER A 81 21.55 -6.04 3.54
N LYS A 82 22.50 -6.49 2.72
CA LYS A 82 23.26 -7.74 2.90
C LYS A 82 22.38 -8.99 3.15
N GLY A 83 21.29 -9.14 2.40
CA GLY A 83 20.39 -10.29 2.53
C GLY A 83 19.41 -10.21 3.72
N SER A 84 19.29 -9.04 4.34
CA SER A 84 18.30 -8.77 5.39
C SER A 84 17.34 -7.67 4.96
N LEU A 85 16.07 -7.84 5.30
CA LEU A 85 15.00 -6.85 5.13
C LEU A 85 14.59 -6.34 6.52
N SER A 86 14.92 -5.10 6.83
CA SER A 86 14.43 -4.44 8.04
C SER A 86 13.08 -3.79 7.78
N VAL A 87 12.07 -4.20 8.53
CA VAL A 87 10.70 -3.68 8.47
C VAL A 87 10.39 -2.93 9.76
N VAL A 88 10.31 -1.60 9.66
CA VAL A 88 9.81 -0.76 10.76
C VAL A 88 8.29 -0.70 10.69
N TYR A 89 7.62 -0.96 11.81
CA TYR A 89 6.16 -0.98 11.88
C TYR A 89 5.61 -0.17 13.06
N ASN A 90 4.35 0.22 12.94
CA ASN A 90 3.66 1.03 13.94
C ASN A 90 3.53 0.32 15.30
N LYS A 91 3.86 1.01 16.40
CA LYS A 91 3.80 0.45 17.76
C LYS A 91 2.38 0.07 18.22
N LYS A 92 1.33 0.55 17.57
CA LYS A 92 -0.04 0.17 17.93
C LYS A 92 -0.38 -1.27 17.51
N LEU A 93 0.41 -1.88 16.63
CA LEU A 93 0.23 -3.28 16.24
C LEU A 93 0.71 -4.22 17.36
N ARG A 94 -0.20 -5.09 17.84
CA ARG A 94 0.01 -5.94 19.01
C ARG A 94 -0.66 -7.30 18.87
N GLY A 95 -0.23 -8.24 19.70
CA GLY A 95 -0.88 -9.55 19.84
C GLY A 95 -0.87 -10.38 18.55
N LYS A 96 -2.00 -11.01 18.25
CA LYS A 96 -2.15 -11.92 17.09
C LYS A 96 -1.95 -11.22 15.75
N ASP A 97 -2.39 -9.95 15.64
CA ASP A 97 -2.27 -9.19 14.41
C ASP A 97 -0.79 -8.87 14.10
N CYS A 98 0.00 -8.55 15.13
CA CYS A 98 1.46 -8.37 15.01
C CYS A 98 2.15 -9.64 14.51
N ARG A 99 1.78 -10.79 15.08
CA ARG A 99 2.38 -12.07 14.68
C ARG A 99 2.07 -12.40 13.22
N ARG A 100 0.81 -12.24 12.79
CA ARG A 100 0.41 -12.46 11.39
C ARG A 100 1.15 -11.54 10.43
N PHE A 101 1.26 -10.26 10.77
CA PHE A 101 2.02 -9.30 10.00
C PHE A 101 3.49 -9.73 9.83
N GLN A 102 4.14 -10.14 10.91
CA GLN A 102 5.53 -10.61 10.87
C GLN A 102 5.69 -11.89 10.06
N GLU A 103 4.78 -12.86 10.21
CA GLU A 103 4.76 -14.09 9.42
C GLU A 103 4.62 -13.78 7.92
N SER A 104 3.67 -12.90 7.54
CA SER A 104 3.46 -12.53 6.13
C SER A 104 4.65 -11.79 5.53
N TRP A 105 5.28 -10.87 6.26
CA TRP A 105 6.48 -10.18 5.77
C TRP A 105 7.71 -11.08 5.70
N ALA A 106 7.82 -12.08 6.59
CA ALA A 106 8.85 -13.10 6.48
C ALA A 106 8.64 -13.95 5.22
N ASP A 107 7.40 -14.34 4.91
CA ASP A 107 7.08 -15.08 3.69
C ASP A 107 7.40 -14.26 2.43
N ILE A 108 7.05 -12.96 2.40
CA ILE A 108 7.39 -12.04 1.30
C ILE A 108 8.92 -11.92 1.14
N ALA A 109 9.67 -11.81 2.25
CA ALA A 109 11.14 -11.70 2.22
C ALA A 109 11.83 -12.99 1.76
N LEU A 110 11.22 -14.16 2.00
CA LEU A 110 11.70 -15.43 1.47
C LEU A 110 11.40 -15.60 -0.03
N GLY A 111 10.33 -14.98 -0.53
CA GLY A 111 9.90 -15.05 -1.93
C GLY A 111 10.67 -14.13 -2.89
N VAL A 112 11.69 -13.43 -2.40
CA VAL A 112 12.43 -12.42 -3.17
C VAL A 112 13.13 -13.05 -4.37
N TRP A 113 13.08 -12.39 -5.51
CA TRP A 113 13.72 -12.91 -6.70
C TRP A 113 15.24 -12.98 -6.55
N TYR A 114 15.78 -14.16 -6.88
CA TYR A 114 17.21 -14.47 -6.96
C TYR A 114 17.99 -14.45 -5.64
N ASP A 115 17.32 -14.28 -4.50
CA ASP A 115 17.94 -14.22 -3.18
C ASP A 115 16.91 -14.58 -2.10
N GLU A 116 17.37 -15.02 -0.93
CA GLU A 116 16.50 -15.22 0.23
C GLU A 116 16.82 -14.15 1.28
N TRP A 117 15.85 -13.30 1.60
CA TRP A 117 16.05 -12.27 2.61
C TRP A 117 15.47 -12.69 3.95
N THR A 118 16.24 -12.46 5.00
CA THR A 118 15.75 -12.62 6.38
C THR A 118 15.05 -11.33 6.80
N ALA A 119 13.76 -11.42 7.17
CA ALA A 119 13.04 -10.27 7.67
C ALA A 119 13.36 -10.00 9.14
N GLU A 120 13.75 -8.76 9.44
CA GLU A 120 13.99 -8.23 10.78
C GLU A 120 12.93 -7.18 11.10
N PHE A 121 12.29 -7.30 12.25
CA PHE A 121 11.16 -6.45 12.62
C PHE A 121 11.55 -5.49 13.73
N VAL A 122 11.36 -4.19 13.48
CA VAL A 122 11.68 -3.13 14.43
C VAL A 122 10.41 -2.33 14.72
N ARG A 123 10.05 -2.21 16.00
CA ARG A 123 8.96 -1.30 16.36
C ARG A 123 9.41 0.15 16.23
N GLU A 124 8.51 1.04 15.82
CA GLU A 124 8.84 2.46 15.65
C GLU A 124 9.49 3.13 16.87
N ASP A 125 9.15 2.70 18.09
CA ASP A 125 9.68 3.26 19.33
C ASP A 125 11.03 2.67 19.74
N GLU A 126 11.50 1.64 19.03
CA GLU A 126 12.75 0.92 19.29
C GLU A 126 13.83 1.23 18.24
N VAL A 127 13.50 2.02 17.21
CA VAL A 127 14.41 2.32 16.07
C VAL A 127 15.72 2.94 16.54
N SER A 128 15.67 3.86 17.51
CA SER A 128 16.87 4.52 18.04
C SER A 128 17.72 3.63 18.94
N SER A 129 17.16 2.54 19.47
CA SER A 129 17.82 1.63 20.42
C SER A 129 18.28 0.31 19.80
N THR A 130 17.93 0.05 18.54
CA THR A 130 18.23 -1.23 17.89
C THR A 130 19.67 -1.24 17.41
N TRP A 131 20.53 -2.05 18.03
CA TRP A 131 21.96 -2.12 17.70
C TRP A 131 22.27 -3.10 16.56
N ASP A 132 21.37 -4.04 16.29
CA ASP A 132 21.60 -5.16 15.39
C ASP A 132 21.36 -4.81 13.92
N VAL A 133 20.57 -3.76 13.67
CA VAL A 133 20.29 -3.29 12.31
C VAL A 133 21.43 -2.34 11.88
N GLY A 134 21.93 -2.50 10.66
CA GLY A 134 23.18 -1.88 10.19
C GLY A 134 23.35 -0.37 10.43
N ARG A 135 24.60 0.13 10.34
CA ARG A 135 24.96 1.55 10.61
C ARG A 135 24.01 2.54 9.90
N LEU A 136 23.78 2.36 8.60
CA LEU A 136 22.94 3.25 7.79
C LEU A 136 21.53 3.37 8.37
N PHE A 137 20.90 2.24 8.67
CA PHE A 137 19.57 2.21 9.26
C PHE A 137 19.51 2.99 10.56
N ARG A 138 20.44 2.75 11.49
CA ARG A 138 20.48 3.46 12.79
C ARG A 138 20.66 4.96 12.64
N THR A 139 21.44 5.38 11.65
CA THR A 139 21.70 6.80 11.39
C THR A 139 20.50 7.50 10.77
N PHE A 140 19.86 6.89 9.77
CA PHE A 140 18.85 7.58 8.95
C PHE A 140 17.40 7.27 9.32
N ALA A 141 17.09 6.07 9.84
CA ALA A 141 15.72 5.69 10.14
C ALA A 141 15.04 6.62 11.17
N PRO A 142 15.67 6.97 12.32
CA PRO A 142 15.06 7.92 13.26
C PRO A 142 14.76 9.28 12.61
N VAL A 143 15.69 9.78 11.79
CA VAL A 143 15.56 11.09 11.12
C VAL A 143 14.42 11.08 10.10
N ILE A 144 14.28 9.99 9.34
CA ILE A 144 13.20 9.84 8.36
C ILE A 144 11.84 9.79 9.06
N LEU A 145 11.73 9.04 10.16
CA LEU A 145 10.49 8.88 10.92
C LEU A 145 10.07 10.16 11.67
N ASP A 146 11.03 11.00 12.05
CA ASP A 146 10.77 12.31 12.68
C ASP A 146 10.36 13.38 11.65
N LYS A 147 10.99 13.34 10.46
CA LYS A 147 10.79 14.34 9.42
C LYS A 147 9.47 14.20 8.65
N HIS A 148 8.97 12.98 8.50
CA HIS A 148 7.83 12.68 7.64
C HIS A 148 6.65 12.10 8.43
N ASP A 149 5.44 12.50 8.07
CA ASP A 149 4.22 11.92 8.63
C ASP A 149 3.92 10.55 8.00
N ILE A 150 4.62 9.55 8.51
CA ILE A 150 4.62 8.18 8.02
C ILE A 150 3.63 7.31 8.81
N GLY A 151 2.87 6.49 8.09
CA GLY A 151 1.94 5.50 8.63
C GLY A 151 0.58 5.53 7.94
N VAL A 152 -0.40 4.91 8.60
CA VAL A 152 -1.80 4.88 8.14
C VAL A 152 -2.55 6.09 8.68
N LYS A 153 -3.18 6.87 7.81
CA LYS A 153 -4.07 7.98 8.16
C LYS A 153 -5.31 8.03 7.26
N PRO A 154 -6.45 8.56 7.73
CA PRO A 154 -7.60 8.81 6.87
C PRO A 154 -7.23 9.76 5.73
N PHE A 155 -7.77 9.52 4.54
CA PHE A 155 -7.67 10.43 3.41
C PHE A 155 -8.75 11.51 3.56
N THR A 156 -8.34 12.74 3.88
CA THR A 156 -9.25 13.86 4.13
C THR A 156 -9.38 14.75 2.88
N THR A 157 -10.45 15.55 2.83
CA THR A 157 -10.69 16.49 1.74
C THR A 157 -9.57 17.53 1.60
N GLU A 158 -8.91 17.89 2.70
CA GLU A 158 -7.75 18.79 2.72
C GLU A 158 -6.58 18.27 1.88
N MET A 159 -6.54 16.96 1.61
CA MET A 159 -5.51 16.33 0.77
C MET A 159 -5.84 16.41 -0.73
N PHE A 160 -6.99 16.97 -1.11
CA PHE A 160 -7.36 17.13 -2.52
C PHE A 160 -6.54 18.26 -3.14
N LEU A 161 -5.97 17.99 -4.33
CA LEU A 161 -5.24 18.99 -5.10
C LEU A 161 -6.09 20.23 -5.45
N HIS A 162 -7.41 20.03 -5.58
CA HIS A 162 -8.39 21.06 -5.91
C HIS A 162 -9.41 21.24 -4.79
N HIS A 163 -8.98 21.10 -3.53
CA HIS A 163 -9.86 21.22 -2.36
C HIS A 163 -10.69 22.51 -2.38
N GLU A 164 -10.09 23.63 -2.77
CA GLU A 164 -10.77 24.94 -2.82
C GLU A 164 -11.85 25.02 -3.92
N ASP A 165 -11.72 24.23 -4.99
CA ASP A 165 -12.69 24.14 -6.08
C ASP A 165 -13.77 23.08 -5.80
N TRP A 166 -13.56 22.22 -4.79
CA TRP A 166 -14.48 21.14 -4.43
C TRP A 166 -15.68 21.70 -3.65
N MET A 167 -16.81 21.83 -4.34
CA MET A 167 -18.08 22.28 -3.77
C MET A 167 -19.13 21.15 -3.84
N PRO A 168 -19.21 20.25 -2.85
CA PRO A 168 -20.13 19.11 -2.89
C PRO A 168 -21.60 19.55 -2.91
N ASP A 169 -21.90 20.71 -2.31
CA ASP A 169 -23.25 21.28 -2.25
C ASP A 169 -23.79 21.74 -3.62
N LYS A 170 -22.96 21.81 -4.66
CA LYS A 170 -23.41 22.16 -6.02
C LYS A 170 -24.05 20.98 -6.78
N PHE A 171 -23.95 19.76 -6.24
CA PHE A 171 -24.48 18.55 -6.89
C PHE A 171 -25.83 18.08 -6.33
N ILE A 172 -26.30 18.67 -5.22
CA ILE A 172 -27.60 18.34 -4.63
C ILE A 172 -28.47 19.60 -4.74
N ASP A 173 -29.23 19.70 -5.83
CA ASP A 173 -30.31 20.67 -5.91
C ASP A 173 -31.43 20.21 -4.96
N PRO A 174 -31.77 20.95 -3.90
CA PRO A 174 -32.87 20.58 -3.01
C PRO A 174 -34.25 20.64 -3.70
N SER A 175 -34.32 21.09 -4.95
CA SER A 175 -35.52 21.00 -5.79
C SER A 175 -35.66 19.69 -6.57
N ASP A 176 -34.60 18.87 -6.67
CA ASP A 176 -34.70 17.47 -7.13
C ASP A 176 -35.17 16.59 -5.97
N ASN A 177 -36.47 16.73 -5.67
CA ASN A 177 -37.22 15.80 -4.84
C ASN A 177 -37.68 14.58 -5.65
N ASP A 178 -36.94 14.21 -6.69
CA ASP A 178 -37.11 12.95 -7.39
C ASP A 178 -36.35 11.90 -6.59
N ASN A 179 -37.14 11.07 -5.91
CA ASN A 179 -36.71 9.95 -5.09
C ASN A 179 -35.61 9.15 -5.82
N PRO A 180 -34.35 9.10 -5.32
CA PRO A 180 -33.24 8.45 -6.03
C PRO A 180 -33.42 6.93 -6.20
N LEU A 181 -34.40 6.35 -5.51
CA LEU A 181 -34.85 4.97 -5.72
C LEU A 181 -35.65 4.78 -7.01
N ASP A 182 -36.39 5.79 -7.48
CA ASP A 182 -37.16 5.71 -8.73
C ASP A 182 -36.25 5.83 -9.97
N GLU A 183 -35.18 6.63 -9.92
CA GLU A 183 -34.14 6.63 -10.98
C GLU A 183 -33.26 5.37 -10.94
N MET A 184 -32.88 4.86 -9.77
CA MET A 184 -32.17 3.57 -9.68
C MET A 184 -32.99 2.42 -10.26
N LEU A 185 -34.31 2.41 -10.08
CA LEU A 185 -35.20 1.41 -10.67
C LEU A 185 -35.41 1.62 -12.19
N ALA A 186 -35.21 2.83 -12.71
CA ALA A 186 -35.22 3.11 -14.15
C ALA A 186 -33.92 2.67 -14.87
N PHE A 187 -32.79 2.57 -14.14
CA PHE A 187 -31.52 2.03 -14.65
C PHE A 187 -31.42 0.49 -14.61
N PHE A 188 -32.32 -0.18 -13.88
CA PHE A 188 -32.51 -1.61 -14.04
C PHE A 188 -33.30 -1.88 -15.31
N ASP A 189 -32.61 -1.92 -16.46
CA ASP A 189 -33.09 -2.72 -17.58
C ASP A 189 -33.19 -4.16 -17.06
N PRO A 190 -34.38 -4.78 -16.98
CA PRO A 190 -34.49 -6.18 -16.57
C PRO A 190 -33.77 -7.12 -17.56
N ASN A 191 -33.29 -6.62 -18.70
CA ASN A 191 -32.48 -7.36 -19.64
C ASN A 191 -31.27 -6.51 -20.13
N PRO A 192 -30.19 -6.36 -19.32
CA PRO A 192 -29.04 -5.52 -19.66
C PRO A 192 -28.21 -6.03 -20.85
N PHE A 193 -28.62 -7.14 -21.46
CA PHE A 193 -28.02 -7.75 -22.64
C PHE A 193 -29.10 -8.18 -23.63
N PRO A 194 -29.65 -7.28 -24.46
CA PRO A 194 -30.61 -7.64 -25.49
C PRO A 194 -29.87 -8.45 -26.57
N GLY A 195 -29.91 -9.79 -26.46
CA GLY A 195 -29.21 -10.72 -27.35
C GLY A 195 -28.75 -12.04 -26.72
N PHE A 196 -28.85 -12.21 -25.40
CA PHE A 196 -28.50 -13.46 -24.70
C PHE A 196 -29.70 -14.36 -24.34
N ASP A 197 -30.89 -14.10 -24.91
CA ASP A 197 -32.06 -14.99 -24.78
C ASP A 197 -31.89 -16.33 -25.51
N LEU A 198 -30.85 -16.46 -26.33
CA LEU A 198 -30.35 -17.73 -26.84
C LEU A 198 -29.18 -18.12 -25.95
N GLY A 199 -29.47 -18.91 -24.91
CA GLY A 199 -28.54 -19.28 -23.85
C GLY A 199 -27.14 -19.69 -24.34
N ILE A 200 -26.16 -19.58 -23.44
CA ILE A 200 -24.76 -19.92 -23.67
C ILE A 200 -24.69 -21.26 -24.45
N PRO A 201 -24.20 -21.28 -25.70
CA PRO A 201 -24.05 -22.53 -26.40
C PRO A 201 -23.07 -23.39 -25.62
N HIS A 202 -23.56 -24.55 -25.15
CA HIS A 202 -22.69 -25.57 -24.56
C HIS A 202 -21.57 -25.88 -25.55
N PRO A 203 -20.31 -26.02 -25.10
CA PRO A 203 -19.23 -26.45 -25.97
C PRO A 203 -19.62 -27.79 -26.57
N GLU A 204 -19.84 -27.80 -27.88
CA GLU A 204 -20.10 -29.01 -28.65
C GLU A 204 -18.97 -30.00 -28.35
N THR A 205 -19.36 -31.16 -27.85
CA THR A 205 -18.50 -32.33 -27.75
C THR A 205 -17.98 -32.65 -29.14
N LEU A 206 -16.69 -32.37 -29.36
CA LEU A 206 -15.98 -32.78 -30.57
C LEU A 206 -16.25 -34.26 -30.86
N PRO A 207 -16.67 -34.65 -32.08
CA PRO A 207 -16.83 -36.05 -32.39
C PRO A 207 -15.47 -36.75 -32.35
N LYS A 208 -15.40 -37.84 -31.58
CA LYS A 208 -14.30 -38.81 -31.65
C LYS A 208 -14.18 -39.27 -33.10
N LYS A 209 -13.10 -38.89 -33.77
CA LYS A 209 -12.67 -39.57 -34.99
C LYS A 209 -12.19 -40.96 -34.59
N TYR A 210 -12.84 -41.97 -35.16
CA TYR A 210 -12.35 -43.34 -35.22
C TYR A 210 -11.08 -43.42 -36.06
#